data_AF-A0A8J4UHL5-F1
#
_entry.id   AF-A0A8J4UHL5-F1
#
_cell.length_a   1.000
_cell.length_b   1.000
_cell.length_c   1.000
_cell.angle_alpha   90.00
_cell.angle_beta   90.00
_cell.angle_gamma   90.00
#
_symmetry.space_group_name_H-M   'P 1'
#
loop_
_entity.id
_entity.type
_entity.pdbx_description
1 polymer ?
#
loop_
_entity_poly.entity_id
_entity_poly.type
_entity_poly.pdbx_seq_one_letter_code
_entity_poly.pdbx_strand_id
1 'polypeptide(L)'
;MCTGCVQKEYPDRGNTCLDDGSYLMNFQGCANCQQRDFVLISNKTQVDEDEEEIVTYLHKCKNCDHVIARHEYTFSVVDDYQ
;
A
#
# COMPACT_ATOMS: atom_id res chain seq x y z
N MET A 1 -1.60 -9.35 2.53
CA MET A 1 -0.55 -9.01 1.52
C MET A 1 -0.02 -10.32 0.94
N CYS A 2 0.74 -10.34 -0.16
CA CYS A 2 1.33 -11.60 -0.64
C CYS A 2 2.52 -11.98 0.24
N THR A 3 2.36 -13.02 1.08
CA THR A 3 3.39 -13.49 2.05
C THR A 3 4.70 -13.91 1.42
N GLY A 4 4.69 -14.31 0.15
CA GLY A 4 5.91 -14.57 -0.61
C GLY A 4 6.62 -13.30 -1.09
N CYS A 5 5.90 -12.18 -1.25
CA CYS A 5 6.46 -10.94 -1.80
C CYS A 5 6.98 -9.96 -0.75
N VAL A 6 6.49 -10.06 0.48
CA VAL A 6 6.85 -9.17 1.59
C VAL A 6 7.48 -9.94 2.75
N GLN A 7 8.32 -9.26 3.54
CA GLN A 7 8.95 -9.88 4.72
C GLN A 7 7.92 -10.13 5.83
N LYS A 8 7.02 -9.17 6.06
CA LYS A 8 5.97 -9.24 7.07
C LYS A 8 4.67 -8.65 6.52
N GLU A 9 3.55 -9.31 6.81
CA GLU A 9 2.22 -8.75 6.55
C GLU A 9 1.90 -7.67 7.60
N TYR A 10 1.36 -6.54 7.13
CA TYR A 10 0.98 -5.41 7.99
C TYR A 10 2.11 -5.03 8.98
N PRO A 11 3.31 -4.67 8.47
CA PRO A 11 4.41 -4.27 9.34
C PRO A 11 4.03 -2.99 10.10
N ASP A 12 4.35 -2.95 11.38
CA ASP A 12 4.26 -1.73 12.18
C ASP A 12 5.29 -0.71 11.67
N ARG A 13 4.82 0.52 11.40
CA ARG A 13 5.63 1.65 10.91
C ARG A 13 5.63 2.83 11.89
N GLY A 14 5.31 2.57 13.15
CA GLY A 14 5.05 3.61 14.16
C GLY A 14 3.87 4.47 13.71
N ASN A 15 4.05 5.79 13.73
CA ASN A 15 3.00 6.75 13.41
C ASN A 15 2.96 7.13 11.91
N THR A 16 3.62 6.35 11.04
CA THR A 16 3.68 6.68 9.60
C THR A 16 2.49 6.11 8.85
N CYS A 17 1.56 6.99 8.47
CA CYS A 17 0.47 6.72 7.54
C CYS A 17 0.72 7.52 6.25
N LEU A 18 0.68 6.87 5.08
CA LEU A 18 0.96 7.51 3.79
C LEU A 18 -0.14 7.12 2.80
N ASP A 19 -0.69 8.09 2.09
CA ASP A 19 -1.68 7.94 1.02
C ASP A 19 -1.05 7.56 -0.35
N ASP A 20 0.28 7.54 -0.42
CA ASP A 20 1.03 7.20 -1.64
C ASP A 20 2.37 6.49 -1.35
N GLY A 21 2.93 5.91 -2.40
CA GLY A 21 4.26 5.30 -2.42
C GLY A 21 4.22 3.79 -2.19
N SER A 22 5.38 3.21 -1.87
CA SER A 22 5.53 1.77 -1.62
C SER A 22 6.61 1.53 -0.59
N TYR A 23 6.33 0.67 0.40
CA TYR A 23 7.28 0.40 1.48
C TYR A 23 8.33 -0.63 1.05
N LEU A 24 9.30 -0.19 0.24
CA LEU A 24 10.32 -1.05 -0.38
C LEU A 24 11.21 -1.80 0.62
N MET A 25 11.37 -1.30 1.84
CA MET A 25 12.12 -2.00 2.89
C MET A 25 11.46 -3.34 3.26
N ASN A 26 10.13 -3.46 3.18
CA ASN A 26 9.39 -4.70 3.42
C ASN A 26 9.26 -5.57 2.16
N PHE A 27 9.65 -5.08 0.98
CA PHE A 27 9.54 -5.82 -0.27
C PHE A 27 10.80 -6.66 -0.55
N GLN A 28 10.66 -7.98 -0.54
CA GLN A 28 11.77 -8.92 -0.78
C GLN A 28 11.91 -9.37 -2.24
N GLY A 29 10.89 -9.13 -3.07
CA GLY A 29 10.85 -9.53 -4.48
C GLY A 29 9.54 -10.23 -4.81
N CYS A 30 9.13 -10.28 -6.08
CA CYS A 30 7.87 -10.92 -6.43
C CYS A 30 7.99 -12.44 -6.38
N ALA A 31 7.21 -13.12 -5.54
CA ALA A 31 7.20 -14.58 -5.46
C ALA A 31 6.71 -15.27 -6.74
N ASN A 32 5.96 -14.57 -7.59
CA ASN A 32 5.40 -15.15 -8.81
C ASN A 32 6.41 -15.21 -9.96
N CYS A 33 7.17 -14.13 -10.19
CA CYS A 33 8.16 -14.07 -11.28
C CYS A 33 9.62 -14.06 -10.80
N GLN A 34 9.86 -14.08 -9.49
CA GLN A 34 11.17 -14.06 -8.84
C GLN A 34 12.02 -12.81 -9.14
N GLN A 35 11.42 -11.79 -9.76
CA GLN A 35 12.09 -10.51 -10.00
C GLN A 35 11.90 -9.56 -8.82
N ARG A 36 13.00 -8.91 -8.42
CA ARG A 36 13.01 -7.84 -7.42
C ARG A 36 13.20 -6.49 -8.11
N ASP A 37 12.15 -6.09 -8.80
CA ASP A 37 12.10 -4.88 -9.61
C ASP A 37 11.10 -3.86 -9.02
N PHE A 38 10.75 -2.82 -9.75
CA PHE A 38 9.78 -1.81 -9.30
C PHE A 38 8.39 -2.38 -8.98
N VAL A 39 7.76 -1.78 -7.95
CA VAL A 39 6.36 -1.99 -7.60
C VAL A 39 5.55 -0.83 -8.18
N LEU A 40 4.51 -1.15 -8.94
CA LEU A 40 3.60 -0.19 -9.56
C LEU A 40 2.38 0.03 -8.66
N ILE A 41 1.89 1.27 -8.65
CA ILE A 41 0.59 1.62 -8.07
C ILE A 41 -0.45 1.57 -9.18
N SER A 42 -1.59 0.93 -8.91
CA SER A 42 -2.71 0.86 -9.85
C SER A 42 -4.05 0.93 -9.13
N ASN A 43 -5.10 1.32 -9.87
CA ASN A 43 -6.46 1.42 -9.35
C ASN A 43 -6.54 2.32 -8.10
N LYS A 44 -5.81 3.46 -8.10
CA LYS A 44 -5.92 4.44 -7.01
C LYS A 44 -7.28 5.11 -7.07
N THR A 45 -8.00 5.08 -5.96
CA THR A 45 -9.26 5.78 -5.76
C THR A 45 -9.17 6.61 -4.48
N GLN A 46 -9.79 7.77 -4.51
CA GLN A 46 -9.90 8.68 -3.38
C GLN A 46 -11.38 9.04 -3.20
N VAL A 47 -11.85 8.96 -1.97
CA VAL A 47 -13.23 9.29 -1.57
C VAL A 47 -13.14 10.26 -0.40
N ASP A 48 -13.77 11.41 -0.55
CA ASP A 48 -13.83 12.45 0.48
C ASP A 48 -15.30 12.60 0.92
N GLU A 49 -15.65 12.16 2.12
CA GLU A 49 -17.01 12.17 2.69
C GLU A 49 -16.99 12.64 4.14
N ASP A 50 -17.84 13.60 4.52
CA ASP A 50 -18.13 13.97 5.92
C ASP A 50 -16.91 14.05 6.87
N GLU A 51 -15.87 14.82 6.48
CA GLU A 51 -14.61 15.03 7.25
C GLU A 51 -13.64 13.84 7.26
N GLU A 52 -13.91 12.82 6.45
CA GLU A 52 -13.07 11.65 6.21
C GLU A 52 -12.59 11.60 4.76
N GLU A 53 -11.30 11.33 4.59
CA GLU A 53 -10.65 11.03 3.31
C GLU A 53 -10.15 9.58 3.33
N ILE A 54 -10.57 8.80 2.34
CA ILE A 54 -10.18 7.40 2.16
C ILE A 54 -9.48 7.25 0.81
N VAL A 55 -8.23 6.81 0.85
CA VAL A 55 -7.41 6.48 -0.32
C VAL A 55 -7.14 4.99 -0.37
N THR A 56 -7.51 4.34 -1.47
CA THR A 56 -7.19 2.92 -1.69
C THR A 56 -6.47 2.71 -3.02
N TYR A 57 -5.53 1.78 -3.07
CA TYR A 57 -4.84 1.39 -4.29
C TYR A 57 -4.19 -0.01 -4.20
N LEU A 58 -3.71 -0.51 -5.34
CA LEU A 58 -3.04 -1.80 -5.43
C LEU A 58 -1.56 -1.64 -5.74
N HIS A 59 -0.72 -2.37 -5.02
CA HIS A 59 0.68 -2.59 -5.37
C HIS A 59 0.80 -3.79 -6.31
N LYS A 60 1.35 -3.59 -7.50
CA LYS A 60 1.55 -4.64 -8.52
C LYS A 60 3.02 -4.81 -8.88
N CYS A 61 3.43 -6.04 -9.14
CA CYS A 61 4.73 -6.30 -9.72
C CYS A 61 4.78 -5.78 -11.16
N LYS A 62 5.76 -4.93 -11.50
CA LYS A 62 5.94 -4.41 -12.86
C LYS A 62 6.09 -5.51 -13.94
N ASN A 63 6.59 -6.68 -13.56
CA ASN A 63 7.02 -7.71 -14.51
C ASN A 63 5.94 -8.75 -14.83
N CYS A 64 4.96 -8.94 -13.95
CA CYS A 64 3.95 -9.98 -14.12
C CYS A 64 2.55 -9.57 -13.64
N ASP A 65 2.35 -8.29 -13.32
CA ASP A 65 1.11 -7.70 -12.79
C ASP A 65 0.56 -8.37 -11.52
N HIS A 66 1.36 -9.21 -10.86
CA HIS A 66 0.99 -9.86 -9.62
C HIS A 66 0.66 -8.82 -8.55
N VAL A 67 -0.52 -8.92 -7.94
CA VAL A 67 -0.95 -8.04 -6.85
C VAL A 67 -0.19 -8.40 -5.58
N ILE A 68 0.80 -7.58 -5.23
CA ILE A 68 1.67 -7.75 -4.06
C ILE A 68 0.90 -7.39 -2.78
N ALA A 69 0.17 -6.29 -2.80
CA ALA A 69 -0.57 -5.80 -1.64
C ALA A 69 -1.73 -4.90 -2.07
N ARG A 70 -2.71 -4.78 -1.16
CA ARG A 70 -3.76 -3.76 -1.22
C ARG A 70 -3.43 -2.71 -0.18
N HIS A 71 -3.56 -1.45 -0.55
CA HIS A 71 -3.30 -0.30 0.29
C HIS A 71 -4.62 0.39 0.60
N GLU A 72 -4.78 0.78 1.85
CA GLU A 72 -5.85 1.62 2.35
C GLU A 72 -5.22 2.62 3.32
N TYR A 73 -5.54 3.88 3.11
CA TYR A 73 -5.21 5.01 3.95
C TYR A 73 -6.51 5.72 4.27
N THR A 74 -6.72 6.01 5.54
CA THR A 74 -7.88 6.76 6.02
C THR A 74 -7.37 7.90 6.87
N PHE A 75 -7.90 9.09 6.61
CA PHE A 75 -7.66 10.31 7.37
C PHE A 75 -9.00 10.89 7.78
N SER A 76 -9.16 11.20 9.06
CA SER A 76 -10.39 11.78 9.56
C SER A 76 -10.08 12.94 10.49
N VAL A 77 -10.90 13.98 10.42
CA VAL A 77 -10.88 15.08 11.37
C VAL A 77 -12.03 14.86 12.36
N VAL A 78 -11.72 14.88 13.65
CA VAL A 78 -12.72 14.77 14.72
C VAL A 78 -12.51 15.90 15.70
N ASP A 79 -13.53 16.75 15.85
CA ASP A 79 -13.46 18.01 16.58
C ASP A 79 -12.31 18.91 16.06
N ASP A 80 -11.23 19.06 16.83
CA ASP A 80 -10.03 19.83 16.48
C ASP A 80 -8.78 18.94 16.28
N TYR A 81 -8.94 17.62 16.15
CA TYR A 81 -7.85 16.65 16.00
C TYR A 81 -7.86 15.96 14.63
N GLN A 82 -6.67 15.56 14.20
CA GLN A 82 -6.37 14.77 13.00
C GLN A 82 -5.76 13.43 13.39
#